data_AF-A0A3L6QKZ0-F1
#
_entry.id   AF-A0A3L6QKZ0-F1
#
_cell.length_a   1.000
_cell.length_b   1.000
_cell.length_c   1.000
_cell.angle_alpha   90.00
_cell.angle_beta   90.00
_cell.angle_gamma   90.00
#
_symmetry.space_group_name_H-M   'P 1'
#
loop_
_entity.id
_entity.type
_entity.pdbx_description
1 polymer ?
#
loop_
_entity_poly.entity_id
_entity_poly.type
_entity_poly.pdbx_seq_one_letter_code
_entity_poly.pdbx_strand_id
1 'polypeptide(L)'
;MIAAVQTAWRVGTDVVEAGSNFVPGSVPRPIARIGVTFAAVSVAIFLLKSVVSTAFFVLAMMGLIYLGFLAMNPKEASGSRVDETGGNPSEDPVEEARRIMEKYK
;
A
#
# COMPACT_ATOMS: atom_id res chain seq x y z
N MET A 1 -8.51 -12.47 18.93
CA MET A 1 -7.98 -12.86 17.60
C MET A 1 -8.33 -14.32 17.22
N ILE A 2 -8.41 -15.27 18.16
CA ILE A 2 -8.72 -16.68 17.90
C ILE A 2 -10.15 -16.92 17.35
N ALA A 3 -11.14 -16.17 17.83
CA ALA A 3 -12.54 -16.32 17.39
C ALA A 3 -12.72 -16.05 15.88
N ALA A 4 -12.12 -14.97 15.35
CA ALA A 4 -12.23 -14.63 13.93
C ALA A 4 -11.61 -15.71 13.02
N VAL A 5 -10.48 -16.29 13.42
CA VAL A 5 -9.83 -17.39 12.70
C VAL A 5 -10.73 -18.64 12.71
N GLN A 6 -11.37 -18.92 13.83
CA GLN A 6 -12.26 -20.08 13.98
C GLN A 6 -13.55 -19.91 13.18
N THR A 7 -14.11 -18.69 13.13
CA THR A 7 -15.25 -18.36 12.28
C THR A 7 -14.89 -18.44 10.80
N ALA A 8 -13.73 -17.92 10.40
CA ALA A 8 -13.25 -18.00 9.02
C ALA A 8 -13.02 -19.45 8.57
N TRP A 9 -12.49 -20.30 9.47
CA TRP A 9 -12.29 -21.72 9.18
C TRP A 9 -13.62 -22.46 8.95
N ARG A 10 -14.64 -22.20 9.78
CA ARG A 10 -15.96 -22.82 9.64
C ARG A 10 -16.71 -22.36 8.39
N VAL A 11 -16.70 -21.06 8.11
CA VAL A 11 -17.32 -20.51 6.90
C VAL A 11 -16.60 -21.03 5.64
N GLY A 12 -15.27 -21.15 5.69
CA GLY A 12 -14.49 -21.71 4.60
C GLY A 12 -14.87 -23.16 4.28
N THR A 13 -15.04 -24.01 5.30
CA THR A 13 -15.46 -25.40 5.09
C THR A 13 -16.91 -25.50 4.58
N ASP A 14 -17.82 -24.68 5.10
CA ASP A 14 -19.23 -24.69 4.71
C ASP A 14 -19.42 -24.25 3.24
N VAL A 15 -18.64 -23.28 2.78
CA VAL A 15 -18.64 -22.81 1.39
C VAL A 15 -18.10 -23.88 0.44
N VAL A 16 -17.07 -24.64 0.85
CA VAL A 16 -16.51 -25.74 0.05
C VAL A 16 -17.52 -26.89 -0.08
N GLU A 17 -18.24 -27.20 1.00
CA GLU A 17 -19.24 -28.26 1.02
C GLU A 17 -20.48 -27.87 0.19
N ALA A 18 -20.96 -26.64 0.32
CA ALA A 18 -22.04 -26.09 -0.51
C ALA A 18 -21.66 -26.02 -1.99
N GLY A 19 -20.45 -25.57 -2.32
CA GLY A 19 -19.95 -25.52 -3.70
C GLY A 19 -19.81 -26.90 -4.35
N SER A 20 -19.55 -27.95 -3.56
CA SER A 20 -19.43 -29.31 -4.07
C SER A 20 -20.76 -29.97 -4.45
N ASN A 21 -21.88 -29.51 -3.85
CA ASN A 21 -23.24 -29.95 -4.19
C ASN A 21 -23.79 -29.28 -5.46
N PHE A 22 -23.14 -28.20 -5.93
CA PHE A 22 -23.48 -27.52 -7.18
C PHE A 22 -22.78 -28.10 -8.42
N VAL A 23 -21.94 -29.13 -8.27
CA VAL A 23 -21.31 -29.80 -9.42
C VAL A 23 -22.32 -30.77 -10.05
N PRO A 24 -22.74 -30.56 -11.31
CA PRO A 24 -23.67 -31.45 -12.00
C PRO A 24 -23.09 -32.86 -12.06
N GLY A 25 -23.92 -33.88 -11.83
CA GLY A 25 -23.53 -35.30 -11.85
C GLY A 25 -23.03 -35.84 -13.19
N SER A 26 -22.76 -34.96 -14.17
CA SER A 26 -22.46 -35.28 -15.57
C SER A 26 -20.97 -35.15 -15.92
N VAL A 27 -20.11 -34.73 -14.99
CA VAL A 27 -18.65 -34.65 -15.21
C VAL A 27 -17.94 -35.47 -14.13
N PRO A 28 -16.98 -36.35 -14.48
CA PRO A 28 -16.17 -37.06 -13.51
C PRO A 28 -15.58 -36.09 -12.49
N ARG A 29 -16.08 -36.17 -11.25
CA ARG A 29 -15.77 -35.28 -10.11
C ARG A 29 -14.29 -34.92 -9.93
N PRO A 30 -13.30 -35.80 -10.23
CA PRO A 30 -11.88 -35.47 -10.06
C PRO A 30 -11.37 -34.41 -11.05
N ILE A 31 -11.78 -34.47 -12.32
CA ILE A 31 -11.20 -33.62 -13.38
C ILE A 31 -11.79 -32.21 -13.31
N ALA A 32 -13.10 -32.10 -13.05
CA ALA A 32 -13.76 -30.82 -12.82
C ALA A 32 -13.20 -30.12 -11.57
N ARG A 33 -12.87 -30.87 -10.50
CA ARG A 33 -12.24 -30.31 -9.30
C ARG A 33 -10.86 -29.72 -9.58
N ILE A 34 -10.01 -30.42 -10.32
CA ILE A 34 -8.66 -29.91 -10.63
C ILE A 34 -8.74 -28.64 -11.47
N GLY A 35 -9.63 -28.59 -12.46
CA GLY A 35 -9.82 -27.38 -13.28
C GLY A 35 -10.36 -26.19 -12.49
N VAL A 36 -11.41 -26.39 -11.69
CA VAL A 36 -12.04 -25.31 -10.91
C VAL A 36 -11.12 -24.83 -9.79
N THR A 37 -10.40 -25.73 -9.12
CA THR A 37 -9.42 -25.34 -8.09
C THR A 37 -8.26 -24.57 -8.71
N PHE A 38 -7.73 -24.99 -9.86
CA PHE A 38 -6.66 -24.25 -10.53
C PHE A 38 -7.10 -22.86 -10.98
N ALA A 39 -8.31 -22.73 -11.54
CA ALA A 39 -8.88 -21.43 -11.90
C ALA A 39 -9.07 -20.54 -10.65
N ALA A 40 -9.64 -21.08 -9.58
CA ALA A 40 -9.85 -20.36 -8.33
C ALA A 40 -8.51 -19.91 -7.69
N VAL A 41 -7.51 -20.78 -7.67
CA VAL A 41 -6.15 -20.46 -7.19
C VAL A 41 -5.50 -19.40 -8.07
N SER A 42 -5.66 -19.50 -9.40
CA SER A 42 -5.11 -18.51 -10.34
C SER A 42 -5.72 -17.14 -10.12
N VAL A 43 -7.04 -17.05 -9.91
CA VAL A 43 -7.73 -15.79 -9.60
C VAL A 43 -7.28 -15.24 -8.25
N ALA A 44 -7.19 -16.09 -7.22
CA ALA A 44 -6.73 -15.67 -5.89
C ALA A 44 -5.29 -15.13 -5.94
N ILE A 45 -4.38 -15.82 -6.63
CA ILE A 45 -3.00 -15.38 -6.82
C ILE A 45 -2.94 -14.11 -7.68
N PHE A 46 -3.78 -13.99 -8.71
CA PHE A 46 -3.84 -12.80 -9.56
C PHE A 46 -4.25 -11.56 -8.76
N LEU A 47 -5.26 -11.69 -7.90
CA LEU A 47 -5.69 -10.61 -7.01
C LEU A 47 -4.59 -10.25 -6.00
N LEU A 48 -3.94 -11.25 -5.40
CA LEU A 48 -2.83 -11.03 -4.48
C LEU A 48 -1.67 -10.31 -5.18
N LYS A 49 -1.29 -10.79 -6.37
CA LYS A 49 -0.23 -10.18 -7.18
C LYS A 49 -0.62 -8.78 -7.65
N SER A 50 -1.89 -8.52 -7.95
CA SER A 50 -2.39 -7.19 -8.31
C SER A 50 -2.23 -6.22 -7.13
N VAL A 51 -2.68 -6.58 -5.93
CA VAL A 51 -2.55 -5.72 -4.75
C VAL A 51 -1.09 -5.48 -4.41
N VAL A 52 -0.26 -6.53 -4.40
CA VAL A 52 1.18 -6.43 -4.17
C VAL A 52 1.84 -5.55 -5.24
N SER A 53 1.53 -5.76 -6.52
CA SER A 53 2.08 -4.96 -7.61
C SER A 53 1.66 -3.50 -7.53
N THR A 54 0.41 -3.20 -7.14
CA THR A 54 -0.06 -1.83 -6.96
C THR A 54 0.66 -1.15 -5.79
N ALA A 55 0.82 -1.85 -4.66
CA ALA A 55 1.56 -1.33 -3.52
C ALA A 55 3.02 -1.03 -3.86
N PHE A 56 3.72 -1.96 -4.52
CA PHE A 56 5.09 -1.75 -4.98
C PHE A 56 5.18 -0.67 -6.06
N PHE A 57 4.20 -0.57 -6.96
CA PHE A 57 4.18 0.47 -7.98
C PHE A 57 4.05 1.87 -7.37
N VAL A 58 3.15 2.05 -6.40
CA VAL A 58 3.01 3.32 -5.67
C VAL A 58 4.28 3.64 -4.89
N LEU A 59 4.85 2.67 -4.18
CA LEU A 59 6.13 2.85 -3.46
C LEU A 59 7.28 3.21 -4.41
N ALA A 60 7.37 2.54 -5.56
CA ALA A 60 8.38 2.81 -6.57
C ALA A 60 8.21 4.21 -7.17
N MET A 61 6.98 4.61 -7.51
CA MET A 61 6.70 5.96 -8.01
C MET A 61 7.01 7.03 -6.97
N MET A 62 6.62 6.83 -5.71
CA MET A 62 6.97 7.74 -4.62
C MET A 62 8.49 7.85 -4.44
N GLY A 63 9.18 6.71 -4.44
CA GLY A 63 10.65 6.69 -4.34
C GLY A 63 11.35 7.33 -5.53
N LEU A 64 10.85 7.12 -6.75
CA LEU A 64 11.43 7.69 -7.97
C LEU A 64 11.21 9.20 -8.03
N ILE A 65 10.03 9.69 -7.66
CA ILE A 65 9.75 11.12 -7.54
C ILE A 65 10.64 11.75 -6.46
N TYR A 66 10.79 11.10 -5.29
CA TYR A 66 11.66 11.57 -4.21
C TYR A 66 13.14 11.62 -4.64
N LEU A 67 13.63 10.59 -5.31
CA LEU A 67 14.99 10.56 -5.86
C LEU A 67 15.19 11.60 -6.97
N GLY A 68 14.19 11.79 -7.84
CA GLY A 68 14.21 12.82 -8.87
C GLY A 68 14.28 14.22 -8.27
N PHE A 69 13.47 14.49 -7.24
CA PHE A 69 13.51 15.74 -6.48
C PHE A 69 14.84 15.93 -5.78
N LEU A 70 15.38 14.90 -5.13
CA LEU A 70 16.70 14.91 -4.50
C LEU A 70 17.83 15.22 -5.51
N ALA A 71 17.74 14.67 -6.72
CA ALA A 71 18.74 14.86 -7.76
C ALA A 71 18.66 16.25 -8.41
N MET A 72 17.47 16.81 -8.60
CA MET A 72 17.28 18.16 -9.15
C MET A 72 17.45 19.27 -8.09
N ASN A 73 17.13 18.99 -6.82
CA ASN A 73 17.27 19.90 -5.68
C ASN A 73 18.19 19.33 -4.58
N PRO A 74 19.48 19.07 -4.86
CA PRO A 74 20.40 18.46 -3.91
C PRO A 74 20.70 19.33 -2.67
N LYS A 75 20.36 20.62 -2.70
CA LYS A 75 20.55 21.56 -1.57
C LYS A 75 19.41 21.45 -0.55
N GLU A 76 18.19 21.16 -1.01
CA GLU A 76 17.01 21.03 -0.16
C GLU A 76 17.04 19.73 0.64
N ALA A 77 17.68 18.68 0.14
CA ALA A 77 17.79 17.41 0.85
C ALA A 77 18.72 17.39 2.07
N SER A 78 19.71 18.29 2.12
CA SER A 78 20.48 18.54 3.34
C SER A 78 19.72 19.42 4.35
N GLY A 79 18.73 20.21 3.88
CA GLY A 79 17.90 21.08 4.71
C GLY A 79 16.56 20.47 5.17
N SER A 80 16.02 19.49 4.44
CA SER A 80 14.66 18.96 4.62
C SER A 80 14.52 17.95 5.76
N ARG A 81 15.54 17.78 6.61
CA ARG A 81 15.36 17.10 7.91
C ARG A 81 14.75 18.01 8.98
N VAL A 82 14.54 19.31 8.70
CA VAL A 82 13.93 20.26 9.63
C VAL A 82 13.09 21.29 8.86
N ASP A 83 12.05 20.87 8.13
CA ASP A 83 11.05 21.85 7.66
C ASP A 83 9.64 21.28 7.57
N GLU A 84 9.31 20.38 8.50
CA GLU A 84 7.91 19.97 8.75
C GLU A 84 7.25 20.90 9.79
N THR A 85 7.61 22.18 9.82
CA THR A 85 6.95 23.20 10.67
C THR A 85 7.07 24.60 10.06
N GLY A 86 6.16 24.91 9.14
CA GLY A 86 5.70 26.28 8.94
C GLY A 86 6.37 27.08 7.82
N GLY A 87 5.62 27.23 6.73
CA GLY A 87 5.55 28.39 5.84
C GLY A 87 6.76 29.33 5.72
N ASN A 88 7.31 29.37 4.51
CA ASN A 88 8.00 30.51 3.88
C ASN A 88 9.32 30.99 4.57
N PRO A 89 10.47 30.35 4.28
CA PRO A 89 11.77 30.75 4.83
C PRO A 89 12.46 31.85 4.00
N SER A 90 11.70 32.73 3.34
CA SER A 90 12.29 33.75 2.45
C SER A 90 12.68 35.06 3.13
N GLU A 91 12.47 35.19 4.43
CA GLU A 91 13.03 36.29 5.22
C GLU A 91 14.01 35.68 6.22
N ASP A 92 15.30 35.99 6.05
CA ASP A 92 16.38 35.55 6.94
C ASP A 92 15.95 35.81 8.41
N PRO A 93 15.81 34.78 9.26
CA PRO A 93 15.31 34.94 10.63
C PRO A 93 16.19 35.89 11.47
N VAL A 94 17.43 36.08 11.05
CA VAL A 94 18.39 37.04 11.61
C VAL A 94 18.03 38.49 11.27
N GLU A 95 17.52 38.74 10.07
CA GLU A 95 17.08 40.06 9.60
C GLU A 95 15.78 40.48 10.31
N GLU A 96 14.85 39.54 10.50
CA GLU A 96 13.62 39.77 11.27
C GLU A 96 13.92 39.97 12.77
N ALA A 97 14.85 39.19 13.33
CA ALA A 97 15.32 39.38 14.70
C ALA A 97 15.98 40.76 14.91
N ARG A 98 16.75 41.26 13.93
CA ARG A 98 17.32 42.62 13.96
C ARG A 98 16.23 43.69 13.91
N ARG A 99 15.24 43.56 13.03
CA ARG A 99 14.09 44.49 12.94
C ARG A 99 13.30 44.54 14.24
N ILE A 100 13.10 43.41 14.91
CA ILE A 100 12.40 43.35 16.21
C ILE A 100 13.24 44.03 17.31
N MET A 101 14.56 43.81 17.33
CA MET A 101 15.44 44.40 18.35
C MET A 101 15.56 45.93 18.21
N GLU A 102 15.53 46.46 16.99
CA GLU A 102 15.52 47.90 16.74
C GLU A 102 14.19 48.57 17.08
N LYS A 103 13.06 47.87 16.92
CA LYS A 103 11.73 48.44 17.16
C LYS A 103 11.43 48.72 18.64
N TYR A 104 12.15 48.09 19.56
CA TYR A 104 11.99 48.25 21.01
C TYR A 104 13.20 48.90 21.71
N LYS A 105 14.07 49.54 20.94
CA LYS A 105 15.21 50.31 21.45
C LYS A 105 14.85 51.78 21.61
#